data_AF-A0A1Q3H0N2-F1
#
_entry.id   AF-A0A1Q3H0N2-F1
#
_cell.length_a   1.000
_cell.length_b   1.000
_cell.length_c   1.000
_cell.angle_alpha   90.00
_cell.angle_beta   90.00
_cell.angle_gamma   90.00
#
_symmetry.space_group_name_H-M   'P 1'
#
loop_
_entity.id
_entity.type
_entity.pdbx_description
1 polymer ?
#
loop_
_entity_poly.entity_id
_entity_poly.type
_entity_poly.pdbx_seq_one_letter_code
_entity_poly.pdbx_strand_id
1 'polypeptide(L)'
;MLFMILAIMLKITTVQAQNSNPLFHAIWDKDMPKLKELVASGMDINGYYDRTEKRGCFDCGGWTPYIAACVKENMEAVKYLEQRGAKIMRAAPEKVKGKDTYNNGQNALYTVSQYGNTKMINYLLGKGFDVESKSNVGFTPLIAACQNNSRENFKAVKLLIEKGADIHASNDRVLFDAAMRGYNKTINYLLDKGAKINAVYSDRSIFMSSKITPIYYAIGWRKFNTVKLLIKRGANVQKMKDARISPLHLAARLNEFYAVNELLKSGADKNVKDNKGQTPLDIAINKESAESIRLLQGKSLTAKQRKMLRYISGDVEGFERVKILPGRKNKKLEEYTFKDINGKTFTMKDLRGKVVFMNVWATWCGPCLREMPDIIKLQKALKGKPFVVLAISVDKKREDLVSFQQKKKYPFTIVHNPKGYLWQKVLYGALPSTHIFDGSGRKVAKVNGSFPWSKPKYIEFIKALMVK
;
A
#
# COMPACT_ATOMS: atom_id res chain seq x y z
N MET A 1 24.22 39.99 37.39
CA MET A 1 23.25 40.26 36.29
C MET A 1 23.43 39.37 35.06
N LEU A 2 24.64 38.93 34.67
CA LEU A 2 24.81 38.04 33.49
C LEU A 2 24.28 36.60 33.68
N PHE A 3 24.23 36.09 34.91
CA PHE A 3 23.68 34.74 35.20
C PHE A 3 22.14 34.68 35.24
N MET A 4 21.45 35.81 35.39
CA MET A 4 19.97 35.85 35.32
C MET A 4 19.45 35.92 33.87
N ILE A 5 20.27 36.38 32.93
CA ILE A 5 19.87 36.51 31.52
C ILE A 5 20.00 35.17 30.76
N LEU A 6 20.92 34.29 31.17
CA LEU A 6 21.04 32.95 30.58
C LEU A 6 19.88 32.02 30.98
N ALA A 7 19.23 32.28 32.12
CA ALA A 7 18.06 31.51 32.58
C ALA A 7 16.75 31.91 31.86
N ILE A 8 16.72 33.03 31.13
CA ILE A 8 15.51 33.55 30.45
C ILE A 8 15.48 33.17 28.96
N MET A 9 16.63 32.85 28.35
CA MET A 9 16.73 32.45 26.93
C MET A 9 16.63 30.93 26.67
N LEU A 10 16.49 30.12 27.72
CA LEU A 10 16.34 28.67 27.64
C LEU A 10 15.09 28.20 28.39
N LYS A 11 13.94 28.87 28.19
CA LYS A 11 12.64 28.20 28.32
C LYS A 11 12.42 27.31 27.10
N ILE A 12 13.31 26.35 26.86
CA ILE A 12 12.86 25.07 26.35
C ILE A 12 12.06 24.52 27.54
N THR A 13 10.75 24.75 27.54
CA THR A 13 9.85 23.97 28.36
C THR A 13 9.99 22.53 27.87
N THR A 14 10.94 21.79 28.44
CA THR A 14 10.85 20.36 28.58
C THR A 14 9.65 20.12 29.49
N VAL A 15 8.45 20.21 28.91
CA VAL A 15 7.26 19.63 29.52
C VAL A 15 7.64 18.16 29.71
N GLN A 16 7.87 17.75 30.97
CA GLN A 16 7.96 16.34 31.33
C GLN A 16 6.62 15.72 30.92
N ALA A 17 6.56 15.20 29.69
CA ALA A 17 5.36 14.65 29.14
C ALA A 17 4.98 13.42 29.98
N GLN A 18 3.92 13.56 30.78
CA GLN A 18 3.27 12.43 31.44
C GLN A 18 2.94 11.39 30.37
N ASN A 19 3.11 10.11 30.70
CA ASN A 19 2.84 9.04 29.76
C ASN A 19 1.36 9.03 29.38
N SER A 20 1.07 9.47 28.16
CA SER A 20 -0.30 9.56 27.64
C SER A 20 -0.73 8.28 26.92
N ASN A 21 0.17 7.29 26.75
CA ASN A 21 -0.09 6.04 26.02
C ASN A 21 -1.34 5.26 26.49
N PRO A 22 -1.70 5.23 27.78
CA PRO A 22 -2.95 4.60 28.21
C PRO A 22 -4.20 5.19 27.56
N LEU A 23 -4.26 6.51 27.30
CA LEU A 23 -5.37 7.13 26.56
C LEU A 23 -5.48 6.54 25.14
N PHE A 24 -4.34 6.34 24.47
CA PHE A 24 -4.31 5.79 23.12
C PHE A 24 -4.79 4.34 23.10
N HIS A 25 -4.39 3.54 24.09
CA HIS A 25 -4.87 2.16 24.23
C HIS A 25 -6.39 2.12 24.41
N ALA A 26 -6.95 2.91 25.34
CA ALA A 26 -8.39 2.99 25.53
C ALA A 26 -9.13 3.44 24.25
N ILE A 27 -8.59 4.41 23.51
CA ILE A 27 -9.16 4.86 22.23
C ILE A 27 -9.12 3.76 21.16
N TRP A 28 -8.02 3.03 21.06
CA TRP A 28 -7.85 1.94 20.08
C TRP A 28 -8.75 0.75 20.38
N ASP A 29 -8.90 0.42 21.66
CA ASP A 29 -9.75 -0.65 22.16
C ASP A 29 -11.24 -0.22 22.18
N LYS A 30 -11.52 1.06 21.89
CA LYS A 30 -12.84 1.70 21.97
C LYS A 30 -13.48 1.58 23.37
N ASP A 31 -12.65 1.54 24.40
CA ASP A 31 -13.05 1.46 25.79
C ASP A 31 -13.33 2.87 26.33
N MET A 32 -14.56 3.34 26.10
CA MET A 32 -15.02 4.65 26.56
C MET A 32 -15.05 4.80 28.09
N PRO A 33 -15.49 3.80 28.89
CA PRO A 33 -15.34 3.84 30.34
C PRO A 33 -13.89 4.08 30.77
N LYS A 34 -12.94 3.32 30.23
CA LYS A 34 -11.52 3.49 30.58
C LYS A 34 -10.96 4.82 30.12
N LEU A 35 -11.35 5.29 28.93
CA LEU A 35 -10.96 6.62 28.45
C LEU A 35 -11.46 7.71 29.41
N LYS A 36 -12.73 7.63 29.85
CA LYS A 36 -13.32 8.60 30.77
C LYS A 36 -12.62 8.59 32.13
N GLU A 37 -12.31 7.41 32.66
CA GLU A 37 -11.54 7.21 33.90
C GLU A 37 -10.15 7.85 33.81
N LEU A 38 -9.39 7.55 32.75
CA LEU A 38 -8.03 8.07 32.55
C LEU A 38 -8.01 9.60 32.38
N VAL A 39 -9.01 10.17 31.70
CA VAL A 39 -9.13 11.63 31.60
C VAL A 39 -9.50 12.25 32.94
N ALA A 40 -10.37 11.61 33.72
CA ALA A 40 -10.74 12.08 35.06
C ALA A 40 -9.56 12.02 36.04
N SER A 41 -8.63 11.07 35.88
CA SER A 41 -7.41 10.98 36.69
C SER A 41 -6.34 12.04 36.33
N GLY A 42 -6.65 12.99 35.45
CA GLY A 42 -5.74 14.08 35.07
C GLY A 42 -4.72 13.74 33.98
N MET A 43 -4.89 12.65 33.23
CA MET A 43 -3.99 12.31 32.14
C MET A 43 -4.04 13.33 31.00
N ASP A 44 -2.88 13.70 30.45
CA ASP A 44 -2.77 14.73 29.41
C ASP A 44 -3.44 14.34 28.08
N ILE A 45 -4.64 14.87 27.85
CA ILE A 45 -5.42 14.68 26.61
C ILE A 45 -4.78 15.32 25.37
N ASN A 46 -3.77 16.18 25.55
CA ASN A 46 -3.03 16.87 24.50
C ASN A 46 -1.58 16.35 24.37
N GLY A 47 -1.25 15.30 25.11
CA GLY A 47 0.03 14.62 25.04
C GLY A 47 0.24 13.94 23.70
N TYR A 48 1.44 13.43 23.49
CA TYR A 48 1.81 12.74 22.26
C TYR A 48 2.08 11.26 22.53
N TYR A 49 1.70 10.41 21.58
CA TYR A 49 2.00 8.99 21.65
C TYR A 49 3.52 8.78 21.64
N ASP A 50 4.00 8.13 22.69
CA ASP A 50 5.39 7.78 22.89
C ASP A 50 5.67 6.35 22.41
N ARG A 51 6.35 6.25 21.27
CA ARG A 51 6.70 4.98 20.64
C ARG A 51 7.79 4.17 21.36
N THR A 52 8.39 4.72 22.42
CA THR A 52 9.41 3.98 23.20
C THR A 52 8.82 2.85 24.04
N GLU A 53 7.49 2.85 24.24
CA GLU A 53 6.79 1.75 24.88
C GLU A 53 6.48 0.61 23.89
N LYS A 54 6.81 -0.63 24.25
CA LYS A 54 6.87 -1.82 23.38
C LYS A 54 5.54 -2.26 22.72
N ARG A 55 4.43 -1.53 22.86
CA ARG A 55 3.10 -1.88 22.32
C ARG A 55 2.80 -1.22 20.96
N GLY A 56 3.51 -1.67 19.91
CA GLY A 56 2.84 -2.11 18.68
C GLY A 56 2.29 -1.12 17.64
N CYS A 57 2.40 0.22 17.75
CA CYS A 57 2.09 1.12 16.63
C CYS A 57 3.32 1.91 16.14
N PHE A 58 3.84 1.54 14.97
CA PHE A 58 5.05 2.15 14.39
C PHE A 58 4.79 3.50 13.70
N ASP A 59 3.58 3.73 13.20
CA ASP A 59 3.15 4.92 12.46
C ASP A 59 2.42 5.96 13.33
N CYS A 60 2.10 5.65 14.60
CA CYS A 60 1.37 6.55 15.50
C CYS A 60 2.25 7.55 16.26
N GLY A 61 3.59 7.44 16.17
CA GLY A 61 4.51 8.29 16.93
C GLY A 61 4.23 9.78 16.70
N GLY A 62 3.98 10.53 17.77
CA GLY A 62 3.64 11.96 17.68
C GLY A 62 2.15 12.28 17.53
N TRP A 63 1.26 11.31 17.39
CA TRP A 63 -0.19 11.59 17.38
C TRP A 63 -0.66 12.07 18.75
N THR A 64 -1.69 12.91 18.77
CA THR A 64 -2.45 13.24 19.98
C THR A 64 -3.59 12.23 20.18
N PRO A 65 -4.15 12.11 21.40
CA PRO A 65 -5.37 11.33 21.63
C PRO A 65 -6.49 11.71 20.66
N TYR A 66 -6.62 13.01 20.34
CA TYR A 66 -7.61 13.50 19.37
C TYR A 66 -7.37 12.95 17.95
N ILE A 67 -6.13 12.99 17.44
CA ILE A 67 -5.79 12.40 16.13
C ILE A 67 -6.09 10.89 16.13
N ALA A 68 -5.72 10.18 17.19
CA ALA A 68 -5.99 8.74 17.33
C ALA A 68 -7.50 8.43 17.31
N ALA A 69 -8.31 9.20 18.03
CA ALA A 69 -9.77 9.05 18.05
C ALA A 69 -10.39 9.29 16.66
N CYS A 70 -9.91 10.32 15.95
CA CYS A 70 -10.34 10.62 14.59
C CYS A 70 -10.02 9.48 13.61
N VAL A 71 -8.79 8.96 13.65
CA VAL A 71 -8.35 7.86 12.77
C VAL A 71 -9.09 6.55 13.06
N LYS A 72 -9.44 6.28 14.32
CA LYS A 72 -10.24 5.10 14.71
C LYS A 72 -11.74 5.25 14.47
N GLU A 73 -12.17 6.40 13.95
CA GLU A 73 -13.57 6.71 13.68
C GLU A 73 -14.45 6.60 14.94
N ASN A 74 -13.87 6.85 16.12
CA ASN A 74 -14.58 6.79 17.38
C ASN A 74 -15.17 8.18 17.69
N MET A 75 -16.36 8.47 17.15
CA MET A 75 -17.02 9.77 17.33
C MET A 75 -17.37 10.09 18.79
N GLU A 76 -17.61 9.07 19.64
CA GLU A 76 -17.85 9.32 21.07
C GLU A 76 -16.57 9.85 21.73
N ALA A 77 -15.43 9.21 21.48
CA ALA A 77 -14.13 9.69 21.96
C ALA A 77 -13.78 11.08 21.40
N VAL A 78 -14.02 11.32 20.11
CA VAL A 78 -13.78 12.64 19.48
C VAL A 78 -14.57 13.74 20.20
N LYS A 79 -15.89 13.56 20.35
CA LYS A 79 -16.75 14.55 21.02
C LYS A 79 -16.38 14.72 22.49
N TYR A 80 -16.08 13.63 23.18
CA TYR A 80 -15.67 13.66 24.58
C TYR A 80 -14.37 14.44 24.77
N LEU A 81 -13.34 14.18 23.96
CA LEU A 81 -12.07 14.91 24.02
C LEU A 81 -12.25 16.40 23.70
N GLU A 82 -13.10 16.76 22.74
CA GLU A 82 -13.45 18.16 22.46
C GLU A 82 -14.10 18.85 23.66
N GLN A 83 -15.09 18.20 24.29
CA GLN A 83 -15.76 18.71 25.50
C GLN A 83 -14.79 18.92 26.66
N ARG A 84 -13.72 18.11 26.74
CA ARG A 84 -12.67 18.21 27.77
C ARG A 84 -11.55 19.17 27.40
N GLY A 85 -11.67 19.94 26.31
CA GLY A 85 -10.70 20.96 25.94
C GLY A 85 -9.49 20.43 25.18
N ALA A 86 -9.64 19.36 24.41
CA ALA A 86 -8.58 18.92 23.49
C ALA A 86 -8.24 20.03 22.50
N LYS A 87 -6.94 20.30 22.31
CA LYS A 87 -6.38 21.23 21.33
C LYS A 87 -6.48 20.60 19.94
N ILE A 88 -7.66 20.65 19.33
CA ILE A 88 -7.97 19.92 18.10
C ILE A 88 -7.03 20.24 16.93
N MET A 89 -6.55 21.48 16.83
CA MET A 89 -5.65 21.93 15.76
C MET A 89 -4.18 21.50 15.97
N ARG A 90 -3.86 20.84 17.08
CA ARG A 90 -2.48 20.45 17.41
C ARG A 90 -1.98 19.40 16.42
N ALA A 91 -0.87 19.74 15.76
CA ALA A 91 -0.15 18.85 14.86
C ALA A 91 0.90 18.01 15.60
N ALA A 92 1.27 16.88 15.01
CA ALA A 92 2.33 16.03 15.53
C ALA A 92 3.69 16.75 15.49
N PRO A 93 4.53 16.65 16.54
CA PRO A 93 5.79 17.37 16.64
C PRO A 93 6.89 16.66 15.85
N GLU A 94 8.03 17.33 15.65
CA GLU A 94 9.20 16.68 15.03
C GLU A 94 9.73 15.54 15.88
N LYS A 95 9.80 15.71 17.21
CA LYS A 95 10.33 14.72 18.14
C LYS A 95 9.39 14.52 19.33
N VAL A 96 9.32 13.29 19.82
CA VAL A 96 8.75 12.94 21.13
C VAL A 96 9.85 12.26 21.94
N LYS A 97 10.18 12.81 23.12
CA LYS A 97 11.29 12.34 23.99
C LYS A 97 12.60 12.08 23.23
N GLY A 98 13.02 13.04 22.40
CA GLY A 98 14.27 12.98 21.64
C GLY A 98 14.28 12.00 20.45
N LYS A 99 13.14 11.39 20.11
CA LYS A 99 12.99 10.48 18.98
C LYS A 99 12.13 11.12 17.88
N ASP A 100 12.64 11.14 16.65
CA ASP A 100 11.92 11.70 15.49
C ASP A 100 10.57 11.02 15.27
N THR A 101 9.52 11.80 15.08
CA THR A 101 8.22 11.28 14.66
C THR A 101 8.19 11.13 13.14
N TYR A 102 7.39 10.18 12.65
CA TYR A 102 7.13 10.05 11.21
C TYR A 102 6.01 10.99 10.74
N ASN A 103 5.43 11.78 11.66
CA ASN A 103 4.22 12.56 11.45
C ASN A 103 4.47 14.07 11.58
N ASN A 104 5.70 14.53 11.42
CA ASN A 104 6.09 15.92 11.68
C ASN A 104 5.19 16.96 10.99
N GLY A 105 4.48 17.77 11.78
CA GLY A 105 3.52 18.78 11.33
C GLY A 105 2.17 18.23 10.84
N GLN A 106 1.91 16.93 10.91
CA GLN A 106 0.63 16.35 10.48
C GLN A 106 -0.45 16.60 11.54
N ASN A 107 -1.54 17.26 11.15
CA ASN A 107 -2.73 17.46 11.98
C ASN A 107 -3.78 16.35 11.76
N ALA A 108 -4.91 16.43 12.47
CA ALA A 108 -5.98 15.44 12.33
C ALA A 108 -6.52 15.31 10.89
N LEU A 109 -6.69 16.43 10.18
CA LEU A 109 -7.20 16.42 8.80
C LEU A 109 -6.24 15.71 7.85
N TYR A 110 -4.93 15.97 7.96
CA TYR A 110 -3.90 15.27 7.19
C TYR A 110 -3.97 13.76 7.40
N THR A 111 -3.92 13.32 8.66
CA THR A 111 -3.86 11.89 9.01
C THR A 111 -5.13 11.18 8.56
N VAL A 112 -6.31 11.73 8.85
CA VAL A 112 -7.59 11.16 8.42
C VAL A 112 -7.71 11.08 6.90
N SER A 113 -7.18 12.08 6.17
CA SER A 113 -7.14 12.07 4.70
C SER A 113 -6.29 10.93 4.16
N GLN A 114 -5.15 10.64 4.79
CA GLN A 114 -4.32 9.48 4.47
C GLN A 114 -5.04 8.14 4.65
N TYR A 115 -5.95 8.02 5.62
CA TYR A 115 -6.76 6.82 5.81
C TYR A 115 -8.06 6.82 4.98
N GLY A 116 -8.41 7.93 4.33
CA GLY A 116 -9.54 8.04 3.43
C GLY A 116 -10.91 8.10 4.11
N ASN A 117 -10.98 8.50 5.39
CA ASN A 117 -12.24 8.59 6.13
C ASN A 117 -12.98 9.91 5.80
N THR A 118 -13.76 9.88 4.72
CA THR A 118 -14.55 11.02 4.23
C THR A 118 -15.52 11.65 5.25
N LYS A 119 -16.11 10.86 6.15
CA LYS A 119 -17.03 11.39 7.18
C LYS A 119 -16.27 12.27 8.16
N MET A 120 -15.11 11.80 8.61
CA MET A 120 -14.25 12.54 9.53
C MET A 120 -13.59 13.75 8.83
N ILE A 121 -13.23 13.65 7.54
CA ILE A 121 -12.76 14.81 6.76
C ILE A 121 -13.81 15.93 6.79
N ASN A 122 -15.07 15.64 6.46
CA ASN A 122 -16.14 16.64 6.50
C ASN A 122 -16.34 17.22 7.91
N TYR A 123 -16.29 16.37 8.94
CA TYR A 123 -16.41 16.81 10.32
C TYR A 123 -15.29 17.79 10.71
N LEU A 124 -14.04 17.45 10.40
CA LEU A 124 -12.88 18.28 10.73
C LEU A 124 -12.89 19.60 9.94
N LEU A 125 -13.24 19.59 8.66
CA LEU A 125 -13.42 20.82 7.89
C LEU A 125 -14.52 21.72 8.50
N GLY A 126 -15.62 21.13 8.97
CA GLY A 126 -16.68 21.85 9.71
C GLY A 126 -16.23 22.40 11.07
N LYS A 127 -15.12 21.91 11.64
CA LYS A 127 -14.48 22.44 12.85
C LYS A 127 -13.43 23.53 12.55
N GLY A 128 -13.33 23.98 11.31
CA GLY A 128 -12.42 25.06 10.90
C GLY A 128 -11.01 24.61 10.57
N PHE A 129 -10.78 23.31 10.30
CA PHE A 129 -9.50 22.88 9.75
C PHE A 129 -9.33 23.43 8.33
N ASP A 130 -8.16 24.00 8.05
CA ASP A 130 -7.80 24.44 6.72
C ASP A 130 -7.53 23.24 5.80
N VAL A 131 -8.24 23.18 4.68
CA VAL A 131 -8.08 22.14 3.64
C VAL A 131 -6.67 22.15 3.03
N GLU A 132 -5.99 23.30 3.08
CA GLU A 132 -4.62 23.51 2.61
C GLU A 132 -3.57 23.43 3.73
N SER A 133 -3.94 22.99 4.94
CA SER A 133 -3.00 22.87 6.05
C SER A 133 -1.79 22.00 5.69
N LYS A 134 -0.58 22.52 5.94
CA LYS A 134 0.67 21.85 5.53
C LYS A 134 1.32 21.15 6.72
N SER A 135 1.81 19.93 6.47
CA SER A 135 2.81 19.33 7.35
C SER A 135 4.13 20.09 7.29
N ASN A 136 5.07 19.78 8.17
CA ASN A 136 6.36 20.47 8.23
C ASN A 136 7.25 20.20 7.00
N VAL A 137 6.90 19.20 6.20
CA VAL A 137 7.53 18.94 4.87
C VAL A 137 6.72 19.53 3.71
N GLY A 138 5.71 20.35 4.01
CA GLY A 138 4.92 21.07 3.02
C GLY A 138 3.85 20.23 2.32
N PHE A 139 3.43 19.09 2.87
CA PHE A 139 2.37 18.25 2.26
C PHE A 139 0.99 18.58 2.82
N THR A 140 0.00 18.65 1.93
CA THR A 140 -1.41 18.94 2.23
C THR A 140 -2.22 17.66 2.46
N PRO A 141 -3.44 17.75 3.03
CA PRO A 141 -4.38 16.63 3.14
C PRO A 141 -4.66 15.94 1.80
N LEU A 142 -4.71 16.69 0.69
CA LEU A 142 -4.89 16.12 -0.66
C LEU A 142 -3.72 15.21 -1.05
N ILE A 143 -2.49 15.67 -0.80
CA ILE A 143 -1.28 14.84 -1.00
C ILE A 143 -1.35 13.60 -0.09
N ALA A 144 -1.73 13.76 1.18
CA ALA A 144 -1.86 12.66 2.12
C ALA A 144 -2.84 11.58 1.64
N ALA A 145 -3.99 11.98 1.08
CA ALA A 145 -4.99 11.07 0.52
C ALA A 145 -4.43 10.22 -0.64
N CYS A 146 -3.46 10.75 -1.39
CA CYS A 146 -2.75 10.04 -2.45
C CYS A 146 -1.55 9.22 -1.96
N GLN A 147 -1.19 9.26 -0.67
CA GLN A 147 0.04 8.64 -0.14
C GLN A 147 -0.15 7.28 0.56
N ASN A 148 -1.37 6.83 0.80
CA ASN A 148 -1.60 5.51 1.39
C ASN A 148 -0.98 4.41 0.51
N ASN A 149 -0.48 3.32 1.09
CA ASN A 149 0.07 2.20 0.31
C ASN A 149 -0.84 0.97 0.32
N SER A 150 -1.91 0.99 1.13
CA SER A 150 -2.80 -0.15 1.37
C SER A 150 -4.07 -0.13 0.52
N ARG A 151 -4.58 1.06 0.18
CA ARG A 151 -5.77 1.23 -0.67
C ARG A 151 -5.83 2.62 -1.30
N GLU A 152 -6.40 2.68 -2.51
CA GLU A 152 -6.70 3.93 -3.19
C GLU A 152 -7.86 4.66 -2.48
N ASN A 153 -7.61 5.87 -1.95
CA ASN A 153 -8.60 6.67 -1.23
C ASN A 153 -9.37 7.64 -2.17
N PHE A 154 -9.88 7.12 -3.28
CA PHE A 154 -10.51 7.93 -4.33
C PHE A 154 -11.58 8.91 -3.82
N LYS A 155 -12.45 8.45 -2.90
CA LYS A 155 -13.52 9.29 -2.33
C LYS A 155 -13.00 10.46 -1.51
N ALA A 156 -11.87 10.28 -0.80
CA ALA A 156 -11.26 11.35 -0.03
C ALA A 156 -10.59 12.39 -0.94
N VAL A 157 -9.90 11.94 -2.00
CA VAL A 157 -9.34 12.83 -3.02
C VAL A 157 -10.44 13.70 -3.65
N LYS A 158 -11.53 13.05 -4.11
CA LYS A 158 -12.68 13.75 -4.67
C LYS A 158 -13.25 14.78 -3.70
N LEU A 159 -13.49 14.38 -2.45
CA LEU A 159 -14.03 15.27 -1.42
C LEU A 159 -13.14 16.48 -1.14
N LEU A 160 -11.83 16.27 -0.99
CA LEU A 160 -10.89 17.37 -0.70
C LEU A 160 -10.85 18.39 -1.84
N ILE A 161 -10.84 17.92 -3.10
CA ILE A 161 -10.90 18.80 -4.28
C ILE A 161 -12.23 19.56 -4.33
N GLU A 162 -13.36 18.90 -4.03
CA GLU A 162 -14.68 19.56 -3.93
C GLU A 162 -14.75 20.59 -2.78
N LYS A 163 -13.88 20.45 -1.78
CA LYS A 163 -13.72 21.39 -0.66
C LYS A 163 -12.67 22.47 -0.90
N GLY A 164 -12.15 22.58 -2.13
CA GLY A 164 -11.25 23.65 -2.54
C GLY A 164 -9.76 23.32 -2.42
N ALA A 165 -9.39 22.05 -2.24
CA ALA A 165 -7.98 21.69 -2.19
C ALA A 165 -7.26 21.96 -3.53
N ASP A 166 -6.06 22.54 -3.48
CA ASP A 166 -5.26 22.84 -4.67
C ASP A 166 -4.62 21.58 -5.26
N ILE A 167 -5.02 21.24 -6.48
CA ILE A 167 -4.52 20.09 -7.24
C ILE A 167 -3.02 20.25 -7.58
N HIS A 168 -2.52 21.48 -7.64
CA HIS A 168 -1.14 21.81 -7.99
C HIS A 168 -0.22 21.97 -6.78
N ALA A 169 -0.73 21.72 -5.56
CA ALA A 169 0.01 21.85 -4.33
C ALA A 169 1.35 21.07 -4.34
N SER A 170 2.37 21.70 -3.75
CA SER A 170 3.73 21.15 -3.59
C SER A 170 4.37 20.70 -4.90
N ASN A 171 4.24 21.51 -5.96
CA ASN A 171 4.75 21.24 -7.32
C ASN A 171 4.08 20.04 -7.99
N ASP A 172 2.74 20.06 -8.10
CA ASP A 172 1.94 19.02 -8.77
C ASP A 172 2.09 17.61 -8.15
N ARG A 173 2.53 17.52 -6.89
CA ARG A 173 2.94 16.27 -6.23
C ARG A 173 1.85 15.19 -6.23
N VAL A 174 0.59 15.61 -6.18
CA VAL A 174 -0.59 14.74 -6.13
C VAL A 174 -0.57 13.71 -7.27
N LEU A 175 -0.31 14.16 -8.51
CA LEU A 175 -0.28 13.27 -9.67
C LEU A 175 0.92 12.33 -9.66
N PHE A 176 2.08 12.79 -9.17
CA PHE A 176 3.26 11.93 -8.99
C PHE A 176 3.01 10.82 -7.97
N ASP A 177 2.42 11.14 -6.81
CA ASP A 177 2.12 10.17 -5.75
C ASP A 177 1.05 9.15 -6.19
N ALA A 178 0.04 9.61 -6.94
CA ALA A 178 -0.96 8.72 -7.56
C ALA A 178 -0.32 7.80 -8.62
N ALA A 179 0.56 8.33 -9.48
CA ALA A 179 1.28 7.56 -10.50
C ALA A 179 2.21 6.50 -9.90
N MET A 180 2.95 6.85 -8.84
CA MET A 180 3.80 5.94 -8.07
C MET A 180 3.05 4.72 -7.56
N ARG A 181 1.81 4.92 -7.12
CA ARG A 181 0.95 3.89 -6.51
C ARG A 181 0.07 3.18 -7.52
N GLY A 182 -0.11 3.76 -8.69
CA GLY A 182 -0.96 3.25 -9.75
C GLY A 182 -2.45 3.42 -9.48
N TYR A 183 -2.80 4.54 -8.84
CA TYR A 183 -4.17 4.93 -8.52
C TYR A 183 -4.89 5.47 -9.75
N ASN A 184 -5.17 4.57 -10.70
CA ASN A 184 -5.68 4.93 -12.03
C ASN A 184 -7.03 5.67 -12.01
N LYS A 185 -7.90 5.39 -11.03
CA LYS A 185 -9.18 6.13 -10.91
C LYS A 185 -8.92 7.56 -10.45
N THR A 186 -8.03 7.71 -9.48
CA THR A 186 -7.56 9.00 -8.97
C THR A 186 -6.85 9.79 -10.06
N ILE A 187 -5.94 9.17 -10.82
CA ILE A 187 -5.24 9.81 -11.94
C ILE A 187 -6.22 10.34 -12.98
N ASN A 188 -7.19 9.53 -13.40
CA ASN A 188 -8.20 10.00 -14.35
C ASN A 188 -8.95 11.22 -13.82
N TYR A 189 -9.45 11.15 -12.59
CA TYR A 189 -10.16 12.25 -11.98
C TYR A 189 -9.29 13.51 -11.82
N LEU A 190 -8.04 13.38 -11.40
CA LEU A 190 -7.11 14.50 -11.29
C LEU A 190 -6.90 15.16 -12.65
N LEU A 191 -6.69 14.38 -13.70
CA LEU A 191 -6.53 14.89 -15.07
C LEU A 191 -7.81 15.57 -15.57
N ASP A 192 -8.99 15.00 -15.27
CA ASP A 192 -10.29 15.62 -15.59
C ASP A 192 -10.53 16.93 -14.83
N LYS A 193 -9.85 17.11 -13.70
CA LYS A 193 -9.85 18.35 -12.88
C LYS A 193 -8.68 19.27 -13.17
N GLY A 194 -7.92 19.03 -14.24
CA GLY A 194 -6.88 19.95 -14.71
C GLY A 194 -5.47 19.69 -14.18
N ALA A 195 -5.21 18.55 -13.51
CA ALA A 195 -3.85 18.17 -13.15
C ALA A 195 -2.95 18.09 -14.40
N LYS A 196 -1.72 18.61 -14.30
CA LYS A 196 -0.79 18.68 -15.42
C LYS A 196 -0.14 17.32 -15.68
N ILE A 197 -0.55 16.63 -16.74
CA ILE A 197 -0.01 15.30 -17.07
C ILE A 197 1.51 15.27 -17.26
N ASN A 198 2.08 16.38 -17.72
CA ASN A 198 3.51 16.58 -17.93
C ASN A 198 4.12 17.52 -16.88
N ALA A 199 3.54 17.60 -15.69
CA ALA A 199 4.15 18.31 -14.56
C ALA A 199 5.60 17.87 -14.38
N VAL A 200 6.49 18.83 -14.14
CA VAL A 200 7.92 18.57 -14.01
C VAL A 200 8.33 18.72 -12.55
N TYR A 201 8.88 17.64 -12.01
CA TYR A 201 9.50 17.63 -10.70
C TYR A 201 11.01 17.41 -10.88
N SER A 202 11.82 18.17 -10.14
CA SER A 202 13.27 17.98 -10.11
C SER A 202 13.62 17.14 -8.88
N ASP A 203 13.68 15.82 -9.06
CA ASP A 203 14.08 14.92 -7.98
C ASP A 203 15.60 14.93 -7.82
N ARG A 204 16.11 15.31 -6.64
CA ARG A 204 17.54 15.21 -6.30
C ARG A 204 17.97 13.79 -5.91
N SER A 205 17.06 12.81 -5.87
CA SER A 205 17.43 11.43 -5.60
C SER A 205 18.36 10.87 -6.67
N ILE A 206 19.26 9.96 -6.25
CA ILE A 206 20.26 9.29 -7.10
C ILE A 206 19.62 8.56 -8.29
N PHE A 207 18.35 8.14 -8.18
CA PHE A 207 17.70 7.36 -9.22
C PHE A 207 17.26 8.19 -10.42
N MET A 208 17.09 9.50 -10.27
CA MET A 208 16.51 10.32 -11.33
C MET A 208 17.24 11.64 -11.59
N SER A 209 17.67 12.43 -10.60
CA SER A 209 18.52 13.65 -10.75
C SER A 209 18.24 14.49 -12.02
N SER A 210 17.00 14.50 -12.49
CA SER A 210 16.57 14.89 -13.83
C SER A 210 15.22 15.56 -13.68
N LYS A 211 14.88 16.44 -14.62
CA LYS A 211 13.49 16.79 -14.89
C LYS A 211 12.74 15.48 -15.16
N ILE A 212 11.74 15.17 -14.32
CA ILE A 212 10.90 13.98 -14.46
C ILE A 212 9.43 14.36 -14.43
N THR A 213 8.62 13.55 -15.11
CA THR A 213 7.16 13.66 -15.16
C THR A 213 6.51 12.45 -14.47
N PRO A 214 5.19 12.47 -14.22
CA PRO A 214 4.49 11.36 -13.54
C PRO A 214 4.72 9.97 -14.17
N ILE A 215 4.96 9.88 -15.48
CA ILE A 215 5.25 8.59 -16.16
C ILE A 215 6.53 7.93 -15.63
N TYR A 216 7.54 8.70 -15.20
CA TYR A 216 8.78 8.16 -14.63
C TYR A 216 8.49 7.41 -13.32
N TYR A 217 7.61 7.93 -12.48
CA TYR A 217 7.18 7.24 -11.26
C TYR A 217 6.39 5.96 -11.59
N ALA A 218 5.49 6.02 -12.57
CA ALA A 218 4.75 4.83 -12.99
C ALA A 218 5.70 3.72 -13.50
N ILE A 219 6.72 4.06 -14.28
CA ILE A 219 7.74 3.12 -14.78
C ILE A 219 8.60 2.60 -13.61
N GLY A 220 9.18 3.51 -12.81
CA GLY A 220 10.06 3.16 -11.70
C GLY A 220 9.42 2.21 -10.69
N TRP A 221 8.12 2.35 -10.48
CA TRP A 221 7.34 1.52 -9.56
C TRP A 221 6.55 0.40 -10.24
N ARG A 222 6.80 0.16 -11.53
CA ARG A 222 6.25 -0.93 -12.34
C ARG A 222 4.72 -0.94 -12.34
N LYS A 223 4.13 0.25 -12.45
CA LYS A 223 2.67 0.48 -12.53
C LYS A 223 2.23 0.43 -13.98
N PHE A 224 2.22 -0.78 -14.53
CA PHE A 224 1.98 -1.04 -15.96
C PHE A 224 0.71 -0.36 -16.49
N ASN A 225 -0.45 -0.58 -15.85
CA ASN A 225 -1.71 0.05 -16.27
C ASN A 225 -1.66 1.56 -16.20
N THR A 226 -0.86 2.11 -15.29
CA THR A 226 -0.66 3.53 -15.14
C THR A 226 0.24 4.10 -16.23
N VAL A 227 1.29 3.37 -16.64
CA VAL A 227 2.10 3.75 -17.81
C VAL A 227 1.21 3.85 -19.05
N LYS A 228 0.40 2.80 -19.32
CA LYS A 228 -0.56 2.79 -20.43
C LYS A 228 -1.56 3.95 -20.34
N LEU A 229 -2.12 4.17 -19.15
CA LEU A 229 -3.08 5.24 -18.90
C LEU A 229 -2.47 6.61 -19.19
N LEU A 230 -1.30 6.90 -18.62
CA LEU A 230 -0.62 8.19 -18.80
C LEU A 230 -0.27 8.43 -20.26
N ILE A 231 0.26 7.43 -20.97
CA ILE A 231 0.51 7.52 -22.43
C ILE A 231 -0.79 7.83 -23.18
N LYS A 232 -1.87 7.07 -22.93
CA LYS A 232 -3.18 7.30 -23.57
C LYS A 232 -3.73 8.70 -23.30
N ARG A 233 -3.42 9.28 -22.14
CA ARG A 233 -3.84 10.62 -21.73
C ARG A 233 -2.91 11.74 -22.22
N GLY A 234 -1.87 11.42 -23.00
CA GLY A 234 -0.96 12.40 -23.60
C GLY A 234 0.33 12.68 -22.82
N ALA A 235 0.80 11.73 -22.00
CA ALA A 235 2.09 11.88 -21.33
C ALA A 235 3.25 11.91 -22.35
N ASN A 236 4.20 12.82 -22.17
CA ASN A 236 5.38 12.93 -23.02
C ASN A 236 6.28 11.71 -22.85
N VAL A 237 6.50 10.97 -23.94
CA VAL A 237 7.35 9.78 -24.00
C VAL A 237 8.79 10.07 -24.43
N GLN A 238 9.09 11.31 -24.82
CA GLN A 238 10.41 11.74 -25.28
C GLN A 238 11.30 12.24 -24.14
N LYS A 239 12.60 12.37 -24.41
CA LYS A 239 13.51 13.08 -23.52
C LYS A 239 13.16 14.57 -23.53
N MET A 240 12.90 15.14 -22.36
CA MET A 240 12.70 16.59 -22.24
C MET A 240 14.03 17.33 -22.36
N LYS A 241 13.96 18.61 -22.76
CA LYS A 241 15.12 19.51 -22.71
C LYS A 241 15.68 19.57 -21.28
N ASP A 242 17.00 19.45 -21.16
CA ASP A 242 17.77 19.39 -19.90
C ASP A 242 17.44 18.20 -18.96
N ALA A 243 16.59 17.26 -19.38
CA ALA A 243 16.47 15.99 -18.67
C ALA A 243 17.72 15.14 -18.91
N ARG A 244 18.15 14.40 -17.90
CA ARG A 244 19.31 13.50 -18.03
C ARG A 244 18.97 12.28 -18.87
N ILE A 245 17.77 11.74 -18.68
CA ILE A 245 17.32 10.49 -19.30
C ILE A 245 15.88 10.64 -19.83
N SER A 246 15.53 9.88 -20.86
CA SER A 246 14.14 9.72 -21.33
C SER A 246 13.37 8.68 -20.49
N PRO A 247 12.03 8.60 -20.60
CA PRO A 247 11.27 7.49 -20.03
C PRO A 247 11.76 6.12 -20.53
N LEU A 248 12.18 6.03 -21.80
CA LEU A 248 12.66 4.80 -22.41
C LEU A 248 14.01 4.34 -21.83
N HIS A 249 14.92 5.27 -21.54
CA HIS A 249 16.17 4.95 -20.81
C HIS A 249 15.88 4.35 -19.43
N LEU A 250 14.92 4.91 -18.68
CA LEU A 250 14.54 4.38 -17.37
C LEU A 250 13.95 2.97 -17.50
N ALA A 251 13.03 2.76 -18.44
CA ALA A 251 12.42 1.46 -18.69
C ALA A 251 13.48 0.40 -19.06
N ALA A 252 14.43 0.76 -19.92
CA ALA A 252 15.52 -0.09 -20.35
C ALA A 252 16.45 -0.47 -19.18
N ARG A 253 16.84 0.51 -18.35
CA ARG A 253 17.67 0.30 -17.15
C ARG A 253 17.03 -0.68 -16.15
N LEU A 254 15.71 -0.62 -16.01
CA LEU A 254 14.96 -1.43 -15.03
C LEU A 254 14.55 -2.81 -15.58
N ASN A 255 14.92 -3.10 -16.82
CA ASN A 255 14.46 -4.25 -17.60
C ASN A 255 12.92 -4.39 -17.62
N GLU A 256 12.22 -3.25 -17.71
CA GLU A 256 10.76 -3.17 -17.64
C GLU A 256 10.17 -3.28 -19.06
N PHE A 257 10.10 -4.53 -19.55
CA PHE A 257 9.72 -4.83 -20.93
C PHE A 257 8.33 -4.30 -21.34
N TYR A 258 7.41 -4.09 -20.39
CA TYR A 258 6.10 -3.53 -20.71
C TYR A 258 6.20 -2.06 -21.08
N ALA A 259 6.81 -1.23 -20.22
CA ALA A 259 7.05 0.17 -20.52
C ALA A 259 7.91 0.32 -21.77
N VAL A 260 8.96 -0.48 -21.97
CA VAL A 260 9.75 -0.44 -23.21
C VAL A 260 8.84 -0.64 -24.43
N ASN A 261 8.00 -1.68 -24.42
CA ASN A 261 7.08 -1.95 -25.52
C ASN A 261 6.04 -0.83 -25.72
N GLU A 262 5.40 -0.34 -24.66
CA GLU A 262 4.37 0.71 -24.77
C GLU A 262 4.97 2.05 -25.22
N LEU A 263 6.15 2.42 -24.72
CA LEU A 263 6.86 3.64 -25.13
C LEU A 263 7.26 3.58 -26.61
N LEU A 264 7.84 2.46 -27.07
CA LEU A 264 8.20 2.27 -28.47
C LEU A 264 6.98 2.33 -29.40
N LYS A 265 5.89 1.66 -29.03
CA LYS A 265 4.61 1.73 -29.76
C LYS A 265 4.03 3.14 -29.83
N SER A 266 4.34 3.97 -28.83
CA SER A 266 3.88 5.36 -28.74
C SER A 266 4.88 6.35 -29.36
N GLY A 267 5.84 5.86 -30.14
CA GLY A 267 6.78 6.70 -30.89
C GLY A 267 7.94 7.25 -30.07
N ALA A 268 8.27 6.69 -28.90
CA ALA A 268 9.49 7.08 -28.18
C ALA A 268 10.73 6.83 -29.05
N ASP A 269 11.61 7.82 -29.16
CA ASP A 269 12.85 7.67 -29.92
C ASP A 269 13.78 6.63 -29.27
N LYS A 270 14.00 5.52 -29.97
CA LYS A 270 14.85 4.41 -29.52
C LYS A 270 16.34 4.74 -29.56
N ASN A 271 16.74 5.78 -30.29
CA ASN A 271 18.12 6.22 -30.48
C ASN A 271 18.47 7.48 -29.67
N VAL A 272 17.51 8.00 -28.89
CA VAL A 272 17.71 9.21 -28.08
C VAL A 272 18.90 9.03 -27.15
N LYS A 273 19.81 10.01 -27.09
CA LYS A 273 20.97 9.96 -26.20
C LYS A 273 20.64 10.57 -24.84
N ASP A 274 21.09 9.94 -23.76
CA ASP A 274 21.07 10.50 -22.41
C ASP A 274 22.13 11.61 -22.25
N ASN A 275 22.36 12.11 -21.02
CA ASN A 275 23.37 13.14 -20.77
C ASN A 275 24.83 12.63 -20.80
N LYS A 276 25.03 11.33 -20.93
CA LYS A 276 26.33 10.67 -21.12
C LYS A 276 26.53 10.18 -22.56
N GLY A 277 25.61 10.52 -23.47
CA GLY A 277 25.67 10.08 -24.86
C GLY A 277 25.20 8.64 -25.09
N GLN A 278 24.66 7.96 -24.07
CA GLN A 278 24.21 6.57 -24.16
C GLN A 278 22.78 6.51 -24.68
N THR A 279 22.47 5.54 -25.55
CA THR A 279 21.10 5.24 -25.96
C THR A 279 20.40 4.33 -24.94
N PRO A 280 19.06 4.14 -25.02
CA PRO A 280 18.37 3.13 -24.21
C PRO A 280 18.93 1.72 -24.41
N LEU A 281 19.42 1.39 -25.62
CA LEU A 281 20.02 0.09 -25.91
C LEU A 281 21.38 -0.05 -25.19
N ASP A 282 22.22 0.98 -25.22
CA ASP A 282 23.50 0.98 -24.50
C ASP A 282 23.29 0.79 -22.99
N ILE A 283 22.30 1.48 -22.42
CA ILE A 283 21.93 1.29 -21.02
C ILE A 283 21.44 -0.13 -20.75
N ALA A 284 20.62 -0.70 -21.64
CA ALA A 284 20.11 -2.05 -21.48
C ALA A 284 21.24 -3.09 -21.52
N ILE A 285 22.21 -2.94 -22.43
CA ILE A 285 23.41 -3.80 -22.54
C ILE A 285 24.24 -3.70 -21.27
N ASN A 286 24.58 -2.48 -20.83
CA ASN A 286 25.38 -2.23 -19.62
C ASN A 286 24.70 -2.71 -18.31
N LYS A 287 23.39 -2.94 -18.34
CA LYS A 287 22.60 -3.46 -17.21
C LYS A 287 22.12 -4.89 -17.42
N GLU A 288 22.61 -5.57 -18.45
CA GLU A 288 22.24 -6.96 -18.79
C GLU A 288 20.72 -7.16 -18.83
N SER A 289 20.00 -6.14 -19.31
CA SER A 289 18.54 -6.08 -19.31
C SER A 289 17.98 -6.80 -20.53
N ALA A 290 18.12 -8.13 -20.53
CA ALA A 290 17.90 -9.01 -21.67
C ALA A 290 16.58 -8.77 -22.44
N GLU A 291 15.47 -8.52 -21.73
CA GLU A 291 14.17 -8.28 -22.38
C GLU A 291 14.13 -6.92 -23.08
N SER A 292 14.75 -5.91 -22.47
CA SER A 292 14.83 -4.57 -23.05
C SER A 292 15.76 -4.55 -24.26
N ILE A 293 16.92 -5.22 -24.18
CA ILE A 293 17.84 -5.40 -25.33
C ILE A 293 17.07 -5.98 -26.52
N ARG A 294 16.32 -7.06 -26.27
CA ARG A 294 15.57 -7.76 -27.32
C ARG A 294 14.54 -6.85 -28.00
N LEU A 295 13.77 -6.09 -27.22
CA LEU A 295 12.75 -5.19 -27.74
C LEU A 295 13.35 -3.98 -28.47
N LEU A 296 14.43 -3.40 -27.94
CA LEU A 296 15.12 -2.25 -28.55
C LEU A 296 15.81 -2.62 -29.87
N GLN A 297 16.24 -3.88 -30.02
CA GLN A 297 16.70 -4.46 -31.30
C GLN A 297 15.56 -4.76 -32.29
N GLY A 298 14.32 -4.38 -31.99
CA GLY A 298 13.18 -4.56 -32.88
C GLY A 298 12.53 -5.94 -32.83
N LYS A 299 12.93 -6.83 -31.92
CA LYS A 299 12.23 -8.12 -31.77
C LYS A 299 10.87 -7.90 -31.12
N SER A 300 9.88 -8.67 -31.57
CA SER A 300 8.55 -8.66 -30.95
C SER A 300 8.53 -9.27 -29.55
N LEU A 301 7.48 -8.96 -28.78
CA LEU A 301 7.18 -9.64 -27.53
C LEU A 301 7.03 -11.14 -27.76
N THR A 302 7.58 -11.97 -26.86
CA THR A 302 7.37 -13.43 -26.90
C THR A 302 5.90 -13.79 -26.62
N ALA A 303 5.47 -15.01 -26.97
CA ALA A 303 4.15 -15.51 -26.61
C ALA A 303 3.88 -15.44 -25.09
N LYS A 304 4.89 -15.78 -24.28
CA LYS A 304 4.86 -15.67 -22.82
C LYS A 304 4.64 -14.22 -22.36
N GLN A 305 5.34 -13.26 -22.94
CA GLN A 305 5.17 -11.85 -22.63
C GLN A 305 3.81 -11.33 -23.08
N ARG A 306 3.35 -11.65 -24.29
CA ARG A 306 1.99 -11.29 -24.75
C ARG A 306 0.90 -11.82 -23.81
N LYS A 307 1.05 -13.05 -23.32
CA LYS A 307 0.13 -13.63 -22.31
C LYS A 307 0.24 -12.93 -20.97
N MET A 308 1.47 -12.62 -20.52
CA MET A 308 1.70 -11.83 -19.31
C MET A 308 1.10 -10.42 -19.43
N LEU A 309 1.13 -9.80 -20.62
CA LEU A 309 0.52 -8.49 -20.86
C LEU A 309 -1.00 -8.54 -20.87
N ARG A 310 -1.62 -9.61 -21.39
CA ARG A 310 -3.07 -9.84 -21.21
C ARG A 310 -3.45 -9.90 -19.73
N TYR A 311 -2.58 -10.48 -18.90
CA TYR A 311 -2.76 -10.48 -17.45
C TYR A 311 -2.49 -9.12 -16.78
N ILE A 312 -1.41 -8.44 -17.16
CA ILE A 312 -0.97 -7.17 -16.57
C ILE A 312 -1.88 -6.00 -16.94
N SER A 313 -2.33 -5.92 -18.21
CA SER A 313 -3.23 -4.87 -18.73
C SER A 313 -4.61 -4.87 -18.06
N GLY A 314 -4.90 -5.92 -17.28
CA GLY A 314 -5.86 -5.83 -16.20
C GLY A 314 -7.29 -5.53 -16.65
N ASP A 315 -7.86 -6.41 -17.46
CA ASP A 315 -9.29 -6.72 -17.33
C ASP A 315 -9.64 -7.35 -15.95
N VAL A 316 -8.87 -7.05 -14.88
CA VAL A 316 -9.16 -7.53 -13.53
C VAL A 316 -8.69 -6.56 -12.43
N GLU A 317 -9.58 -5.63 -12.04
CA GLU A 317 -9.46 -4.74 -10.88
C GLU A 317 -9.28 -5.50 -9.54
N GLY A 318 -8.37 -5.04 -8.67
CA GLY A 318 -8.20 -5.51 -7.27
C GLY A 318 -6.94 -6.34 -6.95
N PHE A 319 -6.00 -6.48 -7.89
CA PHE A 319 -4.75 -7.25 -7.68
C PHE A 319 -3.56 -6.39 -7.28
N GLU A 320 -3.04 -6.59 -6.08
CA GLU A 320 -1.69 -6.13 -5.71
C GLU A 320 -0.67 -7.26 -5.93
N ARG A 321 0.30 -7.01 -6.82
CA ARG A 321 1.47 -7.87 -6.96
C ARG A 321 2.36 -7.72 -5.73
N VAL A 322 2.79 -8.83 -5.12
CA VAL A 322 3.76 -8.79 -4.01
C VAL A 322 5.07 -8.19 -4.52
N LYS A 323 5.44 -7.00 -4.03
CA LYS A 323 6.80 -6.45 -4.21
C LYS A 323 7.75 -7.23 -3.31
N ILE A 324 8.76 -7.86 -3.91
CA ILE A 324 9.87 -8.49 -3.18
C ILE A 324 10.70 -7.34 -2.59
N LEU A 325 10.84 -7.29 -1.27
CA LEU A 325 11.72 -6.33 -0.61
C LEU A 325 13.18 -6.67 -0.93
N PRO A 326 14.06 -5.67 -1.19
CA PRO A 326 15.49 -5.92 -1.40
C PRO A 326 16.09 -6.62 -0.17
N GLY A 327 16.85 -7.69 -0.36
CA GLY A 327 17.56 -8.42 0.72
C GLY A 327 16.87 -9.68 1.26
N ARG A 328 15.66 -10.05 0.81
CA ARG A 328 15.03 -11.33 1.18
C ARG A 328 15.19 -12.38 0.07
N LYS A 329 15.92 -13.48 0.34
CA LYS A 329 16.00 -14.65 -0.56
C LYS A 329 14.59 -15.21 -0.83
N ASN A 330 14.32 -15.59 -2.08
CA ASN A 330 13.14 -16.36 -2.49
C ASN A 330 13.05 -17.63 -1.62
N LYS A 331 12.22 -17.64 -0.57
CA LYS A 331 11.88 -18.89 0.11
C LYS A 331 10.81 -19.59 -0.72
N LYS A 332 11.31 -20.40 -1.65
CA LYS A 332 10.61 -21.47 -2.35
C LYS A 332 9.76 -22.27 -1.35
N LEU A 333 8.50 -22.54 -1.69
CA LEU A 333 7.66 -23.38 -0.84
C LEU A 333 8.14 -24.85 -0.84
N GLU A 334 9.03 -25.22 -1.76
CA GLU A 334 9.59 -26.56 -1.96
C GLU A 334 10.22 -27.19 -0.69
N GLU A 335 10.54 -26.39 0.32
CA GLU A 335 11.16 -26.83 1.59
C GLU A 335 10.14 -27.10 2.72
N TYR A 336 8.83 -26.97 2.45
CA TYR A 336 7.79 -27.06 3.49
C TYR A 336 6.96 -28.34 3.40
N THR A 337 6.75 -28.94 4.57
CA THR A 337 5.82 -30.04 4.81
C THR A 337 4.59 -29.51 5.52
N PHE A 338 3.42 -29.83 4.99
CA PHE A 338 2.11 -29.47 5.50
C PHE A 338 1.45 -30.69 6.15
N LYS A 339 0.67 -30.45 7.20
CA LYS A 339 -0.23 -31.44 7.79
C LYS A 339 -1.64 -30.90 7.74
N ASP A 340 -2.56 -31.67 7.17
CA ASP A 340 -3.98 -31.34 7.25
C ASP A 340 -4.54 -31.62 8.65
N ILE A 341 -5.80 -31.26 8.86
CA ILE A 341 -6.50 -31.44 10.14
C ILE A 341 -6.65 -32.90 10.58
N ASN A 342 -6.60 -33.84 9.63
CA ASN A 342 -6.69 -35.27 9.87
C ASN A 342 -5.30 -35.91 10.07
N GLY A 343 -4.23 -35.10 10.08
CA GLY A 343 -2.86 -35.56 10.24
C GLY A 343 -2.19 -36.04 8.95
N LYS A 344 -2.87 -35.98 7.80
CA LYS A 344 -2.27 -36.36 6.52
C LYS A 344 -1.18 -35.35 6.16
N THR A 345 0.00 -35.87 5.89
CA THR A 345 1.17 -35.08 5.56
C THR A 345 1.31 -34.94 4.04
N PHE A 346 1.62 -33.75 3.54
CA PHE A 346 1.91 -33.48 2.13
C PHE A 346 2.93 -32.35 1.98
N THR A 347 3.55 -32.25 0.81
CA THR A 347 4.60 -31.29 0.48
C THR A 347 4.21 -30.49 -0.76
N MET A 348 5.01 -29.50 -1.12
CA MET A 348 4.82 -28.82 -2.41
C MET A 348 5.05 -29.70 -3.63
N LYS A 349 5.77 -30.84 -3.53
CA LYS A 349 5.87 -31.77 -4.65
C LYS A 349 4.49 -32.31 -5.02
N ASP A 350 3.65 -32.56 -4.02
CA ASP A 350 2.26 -33.05 -4.18
C ASP A 350 1.30 -31.99 -4.77
N LEU A 351 1.73 -30.72 -4.72
CA LEU A 351 1.01 -29.56 -5.25
C LEU A 351 1.60 -29.05 -6.57
N ARG A 352 2.69 -29.65 -7.07
CA ARG A 352 3.32 -29.25 -8.33
C ARG A 352 2.33 -29.38 -9.49
N GLY A 353 2.37 -28.43 -10.41
CA GLY A 353 1.44 -28.33 -11.54
C GLY A 353 0.08 -27.74 -11.16
N LYS A 354 -0.24 -27.55 -9.87
CA LYS A 354 -1.49 -26.95 -9.42
C LYS A 354 -1.29 -25.48 -9.06
N VAL A 355 -2.27 -24.65 -9.39
CA VAL A 355 -2.38 -23.30 -8.83
C VAL A 355 -2.82 -23.42 -7.38
N VAL A 356 -2.02 -22.91 -6.43
CA VAL A 356 -2.24 -23.07 -5.00
C VAL A 356 -2.74 -21.75 -4.41
N PHE A 357 -3.92 -21.78 -3.82
CA PHE A 357 -4.50 -20.71 -3.02
C PHE A 357 -4.26 -21.00 -1.55
N MET A 358 -3.40 -20.20 -0.91
CA MET A 358 -3.18 -20.27 0.52
C MET A 358 -3.95 -19.12 1.19
N ASN A 359 -5.15 -19.43 1.65
CA ASN A 359 -6.02 -18.48 2.34
C ASN A 359 -5.73 -18.55 3.85
N VAL A 360 -5.26 -17.45 4.43
CA VAL A 360 -4.85 -17.40 5.83
C VAL A 360 -5.98 -16.86 6.69
N TRP A 361 -6.41 -17.67 7.65
CA TRP A 361 -7.53 -17.38 8.52
C TRP A 361 -7.04 -16.82 9.86
N ALA A 362 -7.27 -15.53 10.12
CA ALA A 362 -7.49 -15.11 11.49
C ALA A 362 -8.91 -15.53 11.86
N THR A 363 -9.07 -16.39 12.85
CA THR A 363 -10.34 -17.04 13.11
C THR A 363 -11.47 -16.02 13.34
N TRP A 364 -12.61 -16.23 12.67
CA TRP A 364 -13.90 -15.52 12.84
C TRP A 364 -13.94 -14.01 12.57
N CYS A 365 -12.96 -13.47 11.85
CA CYS A 365 -13.01 -12.07 11.47
C CYS A 365 -14.16 -11.80 10.47
N GLY A 366 -14.86 -10.67 10.59
CA GLY A 366 -15.94 -10.30 9.66
C GLY A 366 -15.56 -10.38 8.17
N PRO A 367 -14.36 -9.95 7.75
CA PRO A 367 -13.88 -10.16 6.38
C PRO A 367 -13.72 -11.64 5.97
N CYS A 368 -13.28 -12.50 6.88
CA CYS A 368 -13.10 -13.93 6.67
C CYS A 368 -14.44 -14.59 6.35
N LEU A 369 -15.48 -14.27 7.14
CA LEU A 369 -16.85 -14.77 6.96
C LEU A 369 -17.47 -14.34 5.63
N ARG A 370 -17.12 -13.16 5.12
CA ARG A 370 -17.57 -12.67 3.81
C ARG A 370 -16.87 -13.32 2.62
N GLU A 371 -15.61 -13.76 2.79
CA GLU A 371 -14.81 -14.34 1.70
C GLU A 371 -15.17 -15.81 1.41
N MET A 372 -15.58 -16.58 2.42
CA MET A 372 -15.82 -18.04 2.28
C MET A 372 -16.83 -18.42 1.19
N PRO A 373 -18.00 -17.77 1.07
CA PRO A 373 -18.95 -18.12 0.02
C PRO A 373 -18.37 -17.90 -1.39
N ASP A 374 -17.54 -16.88 -1.56
CA ASP A 374 -16.88 -16.58 -2.83
C ASP A 374 -15.82 -17.61 -3.20
N ILE A 375 -15.03 -18.09 -2.23
CA ILE A 375 -14.05 -19.18 -2.45
C ILE A 375 -14.74 -20.48 -2.86
N ILE A 376 -15.89 -20.82 -2.25
CA ILE A 376 -16.67 -22.01 -2.62
C ILE A 376 -17.17 -21.89 -4.06
N LYS A 377 -17.68 -20.72 -4.45
CA LYS A 377 -18.11 -20.46 -5.84
C LYS A 377 -16.94 -20.57 -6.82
N LEU A 378 -15.76 -20.04 -6.47
CA LEU A 378 -14.54 -20.19 -7.27
C LEU A 378 -14.17 -21.67 -7.46
N GLN A 379 -14.18 -22.48 -6.39
CA GLN A 379 -13.91 -23.91 -6.49
C GLN A 379 -14.90 -24.63 -7.41
N LYS A 380 -16.20 -24.30 -7.31
CA LYS A 380 -17.22 -24.86 -8.20
C LYS A 380 -16.95 -24.50 -9.66
N ALA A 381 -16.58 -23.25 -9.94
CA ALA A 381 -16.26 -22.78 -11.28
C ALA A 381 -14.99 -23.39 -11.88
N LEU A 382 -14.05 -23.84 -11.04
CA LEU A 382 -12.78 -24.44 -11.43
C LEU A 382 -12.75 -25.96 -11.22
N LYS A 383 -13.91 -26.60 -11.04
CA LYS A 383 -14.01 -28.04 -10.84
C LYS A 383 -13.29 -28.80 -11.97
N GLY A 384 -12.44 -29.76 -11.60
CA GLY A 384 -11.68 -30.59 -12.54
C GLY A 384 -10.41 -29.91 -13.12
N LYS A 385 -10.06 -28.70 -12.70
CA LYS A 385 -8.82 -28.02 -13.11
C LYS A 385 -7.69 -28.24 -12.09
N PRO A 386 -6.40 -28.09 -12.47
CA PRO A 386 -5.27 -28.26 -11.56
C PRO A 386 -5.17 -27.08 -10.58
N PHE A 387 -6.04 -27.12 -9.58
CA PHE A 387 -6.31 -26.06 -8.61
C PHE A 387 -6.39 -26.65 -7.20
N VAL A 388 -5.92 -25.92 -6.20
CA VAL A 388 -6.12 -26.29 -4.80
C VAL A 388 -6.28 -25.06 -3.91
N VAL A 389 -7.18 -25.16 -2.93
CA VAL A 389 -7.33 -24.19 -1.85
C VAL A 389 -6.87 -24.83 -0.55
N LEU A 390 -5.93 -24.17 0.11
CA LEU A 390 -5.41 -24.49 1.43
C LEU A 390 -5.82 -23.37 2.38
N ALA A 391 -6.72 -23.67 3.32
CA ALA A 391 -7.08 -22.78 4.41
C ALA A 391 -6.09 -22.99 5.56
N ILE A 392 -5.37 -21.94 5.95
CA ILE A 392 -4.34 -22.01 7.00
C ILE A 392 -4.95 -21.54 8.30
N SER A 393 -5.00 -22.45 9.28
CA SER A 393 -5.32 -22.11 10.67
C SER A 393 -4.06 -21.66 11.40
N VAL A 394 -4.05 -20.41 11.87
CA VAL A 394 -2.93 -19.82 12.63
C VAL A 394 -2.99 -20.05 14.13
N ASP A 395 -4.07 -20.62 14.66
CA ASP A 395 -4.23 -20.87 16.10
C ASP A 395 -3.70 -22.25 16.52
N LYS A 396 -3.21 -22.34 17.77
CA LYS A 396 -2.91 -23.63 18.44
C LYS A 396 -4.20 -24.47 18.49
N LYS A 397 -4.07 -25.81 18.43
CA LYS A 397 -5.17 -26.80 18.44
C LYS A 397 -6.39 -26.28 19.21
N ARG A 398 -7.48 -26.00 18.50
CA ARG A 398 -8.77 -25.73 19.11
C ARG A 398 -9.79 -26.75 18.61
N GLU A 399 -10.50 -27.36 19.55
CA GLU A 399 -11.54 -28.36 19.27
C GLU A 399 -12.72 -27.75 18.50
N ASP A 400 -12.98 -26.45 18.68
CA ASP A 400 -14.04 -25.69 17.99
C ASP A 400 -13.89 -25.70 16.46
N LEU A 401 -12.66 -25.66 15.94
CA LEU A 401 -12.33 -25.72 14.51
C LEU A 401 -12.67 -27.09 13.92
N VAL A 402 -12.38 -28.17 14.66
CA VAL A 402 -12.68 -29.55 14.25
C VAL A 402 -14.19 -29.74 14.18
N SER A 403 -14.91 -29.34 15.22
CA SER A 403 -16.38 -29.41 15.25
C SER A 403 -17.03 -28.51 14.19
N PHE A 404 -16.49 -27.32 13.94
CA PHE A 404 -16.99 -26.41 12.91
C PHE A 404 -16.81 -26.97 11.50
N GLN A 405 -15.66 -27.59 11.22
CA GLN A 405 -15.40 -28.23 9.94
C GLN A 405 -16.32 -29.43 9.72
N GLN A 406 -16.53 -30.26 10.74
CA GLN A 406 -17.48 -31.38 10.70
C GLN A 406 -18.91 -30.88 10.41
N LYS A 407 -19.32 -29.75 11.00
CA LYS A 407 -20.65 -29.14 10.79
C LYS A 407 -20.81 -28.47 9.42
N LYS A 408 -19.79 -27.77 8.90
CA LYS A 408 -19.89 -26.98 7.65
C LYS A 408 -19.46 -27.72 6.39
N LYS A 409 -18.70 -28.82 6.49
CA LYS A 409 -18.21 -29.65 5.37
C LYS A 409 -17.63 -28.82 4.21
N TYR A 410 -16.67 -27.94 4.50
CA TYR A 410 -16.06 -27.12 3.45
C TYR A 410 -15.30 -27.97 2.41
N PRO A 411 -15.36 -27.62 1.11
CA PRO A 411 -14.75 -28.40 0.03
C PRO A 411 -13.24 -28.16 -0.17
N PHE A 412 -12.55 -27.51 0.79
CA PHE A 412 -11.12 -27.19 0.71
C PHE A 412 -10.35 -27.71 1.92
N THR A 413 -9.04 -27.95 1.74
CA THR A 413 -8.19 -28.56 2.77
C THR A 413 -7.79 -27.54 3.83
N ILE A 414 -7.93 -27.89 5.10
CA ILE A 414 -7.45 -27.08 6.22
C ILE A 414 -6.09 -27.59 6.67
N VAL A 415 -5.13 -26.67 6.77
CA VAL A 415 -3.73 -26.94 7.12
C VAL A 415 -3.42 -26.34 8.49
N HIS A 416 -2.86 -27.16 9.38
CA HIS A 416 -2.41 -26.70 10.70
C HIS A 416 -1.07 -25.95 10.62
N ASN A 417 -0.97 -24.79 11.28
CA ASN A 417 0.28 -24.05 11.45
C ASN A 417 0.62 -23.82 12.94
N PRO A 418 0.85 -24.89 13.73
CA PRO A 418 0.85 -24.85 15.20
C PRO A 418 1.99 -24.05 15.85
N LYS A 419 2.94 -23.54 15.06
CA LYS A 419 4.08 -22.73 15.53
C LYS A 419 4.20 -21.39 14.78
N GLY A 420 3.20 -21.00 13.98
CA GLY A 420 3.22 -19.72 13.24
C GLY A 420 4.24 -19.65 12.09
N TYR A 421 5.09 -20.66 11.90
CA TYR A 421 6.21 -20.63 10.95
C TYR A 421 5.79 -20.37 9.51
N LEU A 422 4.71 -20.96 9.02
CA LEU A 422 4.28 -20.76 7.64
C LEU A 422 3.86 -19.30 7.38
N TRP A 423 3.05 -18.76 8.29
CA TRP A 423 2.65 -17.36 8.27
C TRP A 423 3.84 -16.41 8.38
N GLN A 424 4.66 -16.59 9.42
CA GLN A 424 5.79 -15.72 9.74
C GLN A 424 6.94 -15.83 8.73
N LYS A 425 7.18 -17.00 8.11
CA LYS A 425 8.35 -17.22 7.25
C LYS A 425 8.05 -17.16 5.76
N VAL A 426 6.80 -17.35 5.33
CA VAL A 426 6.46 -17.48 3.90
C VAL A 426 5.40 -16.49 3.43
N LEU A 427 4.37 -16.26 4.25
CA LEU A 427 3.18 -15.57 3.77
C LEU A 427 3.26 -14.06 3.99
N TYR A 428 3.82 -13.58 5.12
CA TYR A 428 4.02 -12.15 5.41
C TYR A 428 2.80 -11.30 5.01
N GLY A 429 1.61 -11.74 5.45
CA GLY A 429 0.30 -11.19 5.13
C GLY A 429 -0.21 -10.17 6.15
N ALA A 430 -1.24 -9.37 5.84
CA ALA A 430 -2.14 -8.86 6.88
C ALA A 430 -3.27 -9.89 7.03
N LEU A 431 -3.76 -10.16 8.23
CA LEU A 431 -4.85 -11.14 8.41
C LEU A 431 -6.22 -10.45 8.22
N PRO A 432 -7.17 -11.09 7.51
CA PRO A 432 -7.01 -12.27 6.67
C PRO A 432 -6.34 -11.92 5.33
N SER A 433 -5.69 -12.91 4.69
CA SER A 433 -5.13 -12.71 3.35
C SER A 433 -5.09 -13.99 2.53
N THR A 434 -5.30 -13.87 1.23
CA THR A 434 -5.11 -14.93 0.24
C THR A 434 -3.78 -14.76 -0.48
N HIS A 435 -2.97 -15.82 -0.52
CA HIS A 435 -1.73 -15.86 -1.29
C HIS A 435 -1.87 -16.88 -2.42
N ILE A 436 -1.46 -16.49 -3.62
CA ILE A 436 -1.61 -17.32 -4.81
C ILE A 436 -0.23 -17.71 -5.31
N PHE A 437 -0.03 -19.01 -5.53
CA PHE A 437 1.17 -19.58 -6.10
C PHE A 437 0.85 -20.23 -7.44
N ASP A 438 1.74 -20.07 -8.41
CA ASP A 438 1.61 -20.73 -9.72
C ASP A 438 1.97 -22.22 -9.64
N GLY A 439 1.75 -22.96 -10.74
CA GLY A 439 2.06 -24.40 -10.82
C GLY A 439 3.54 -24.78 -10.59
N SER A 440 4.46 -23.81 -10.49
CA SER A 440 5.84 -24.06 -10.07
C SER A 440 6.12 -23.75 -8.60
N GLY A 441 5.09 -23.43 -7.80
CA GLY A 441 5.25 -23.06 -6.40
C GLY A 441 5.74 -21.64 -6.17
N ARG A 442 5.74 -20.77 -7.20
CA ARG A 442 6.16 -19.36 -7.07
C ARG A 442 4.97 -18.51 -6.67
N LYS A 443 5.13 -17.68 -5.63
CA LYS A 443 4.11 -16.72 -5.20
C LYS A 443 3.93 -15.66 -6.29
N VAL A 444 2.73 -15.57 -6.85
CA VAL A 444 2.41 -14.63 -7.94
C VAL A 444 1.49 -13.50 -7.50
N ALA A 445 0.70 -13.70 -6.45
CA ALA A 445 -0.20 -12.67 -5.93
C ALA A 445 -0.45 -12.79 -4.42
N LYS A 446 -0.92 -11.69 -3.83
CA LYS A 446 -1.40 -11.60 -2.46
C LYS A 446 -2.57 -10.63 -2.43
N VAL A 447 -3.63 -10.99 -1.72
CA VAL A 447 -4.79 -10.14 -1.47
C VAL A 447 -4.98 -10.07 0.03
N ASN A 448 -5.10 -8.85 0.57
CA ASN A 448 -5.43 -8.64 1.98
C ASN A 448 -6.94 -8.39 2.10
N GLY A 449 -7.56 -8.94 3.15
CA GLY A 449 -8.98 -8.80 3.39
C GLY A 449 -9.86 -9.72 2.53
N SER A 450 -11.17 -9.47 2.60
CA SER A 450 -12.18 -10.21 1.84
C SER A 450 -12.16 -9.84 0.37
N PHE A 451 -12.36 -10.81 -0.52
CA PHE A 451 -12.28 -10.60 -1.96
C PHE A 451 -13.35 -11.39 -2.75
N PRO A 452 -13.96 -10.81 -3.79
CA PRO A 452 -15.09 -11.43 -4.49
C PRO A 452 -14.62 -12.42 -5.57
N TRP A 453 -14.05 -13.55 -5.15
CA TRP A 453 -13.43 -14.56 -6.02
C TRP A 453 -14.36 -15.17 -7.07
N SER A 454 -15.67 -15.11 -6.87
CA SER A 454 -16.65 -15.67 -7.80
C SER A 454 -16.82 -14.86 -9.09
N LYS A 455 -16.27 -13.63 -9.20
CA LYS A 455 -16.46 -12.83 -10.42
C LYS A 455 -15.73 -13.47 -11.62
N PRO A 456 -16.33 -13.48 -12.82
CA PRO A 456 -15.78 -14.14 -14.02
C PRO A 456 -14.31 -13.80 -14.31
N LYS A 457 -13.97 -12.52 -14.17
CA LYS A 457 -12.62 -11.98 -14.37
C LYS A 457 -11.54 -12.65 -13.49
N TYR A 458 -11.88 -13.07 -12.27
CA TYR A 458 -10.94 -13.78 -11.39
C TYR A 458 -10.81 -15.26 -11.75
N ILE A 459 -11.93 -15.88 -12.14
CA ILE A 459 -11.95 -17.27 -12.61
C ILE A 459 -11.05 -17.40 -13.85
N GLU A 460 -11.17 -16.49 -14.82
CA GLU A 460 -10.32 -16.49 -16.02
C GLU A 460 -8.85 -16.24 -15.72
N PHE A 461 -8.55 -15.34 -14.78
CA PHE A 461 -7.19 -15.17 -14.29
C PHE A 461 -6.61 -16.49 -13.75
N ILE A 462 -7.37 -17.21 -12.93
CA ILE A 462 -6.91 -18.46 -12.32
C ILE A 462 -6.76 -19.57 -13.35
N LYS A 463 -7.67 -19.66 -14.32
CA LYS A 463 -7.48 -20.54 -15.49
C LYS A 463 -6.20 -20.21 -16.24
N ALA A 464 -5.86 -18.94 -16.43
CA ALA A 464 -4.64 -18.55 -17.14
C ALA A 464 -3.36 -18.96 -16.41
N LEU A 465 -3.37 -18.99 -15.06
CA LEU A 465 -2.26 -19.50 -14.25
C LEU A 465 -2.05 -21.02 -14.36
N MET A 466 -3.08 -21.76 -14.79
CA MET A 466 -3.06 -23.23 -14.90
C MET A 466 -2.47 -23.74 -16.21
N VAL A 467 -2.30 -22.88 -17.21
CA VAL A 467 -1.79 -23.26 -18.55
C VAL A 467 -0.26 -23.31 -18.50
N LYS A 468 0.28 -24.15 -17.62
CA LYS A 468 1.71 -24.35 -17.43
C LYS A 468 2.08 -25.78 -17.73
#